data_AF-A0A397U3N4-F1
#
_entry.id   AF-A0A397U3N4-F1
#
_cell.length_a   1.000
_cell.length_b   1.000
_cell.length_c   1.000
_cell.angle_alpha   90.00
_cell.angle_beta   90.00
_cell.angle_gamma   90.00
#
_symmetry.space_group_name_H-M   'P 1'
#
loop_
_entity.id
_entity.type
_entity.pdbx_description
1 polymer ?
#
loop_
_entity_poly.entity_id
_entity_poly.type
_entity_poly.pdbx_seq_one_letter_code
_entity_poly.pdbx_strand_id
1 'polypeptide(L)'
;MLTDEPEVIFSSNGYIEYQKGNMPLIVCIPHGGRQRPPEVLNRENSSKTITKNDLYIQEIGKDLKKEIIKLKSQPYLIVNHLHRSKLDVNHKLEEGSSAPETKKAWEEYHNFISRAIEDIKEKHRRDLLIDLHGHEQSENIKLGYTLSKEELMLSDEQINQSPSVQTESSIKNLYLYPYE
;
A
#
# COMPACT_ATOMS: atom_id res chain seq x y z
N MET A 1 26.38 -11.34 -4.33
CA MET A 1 25.51 -10.40 -5.06
C MET A 1 24.10 -10.98 -4.99
N LEU A 2 23.06 -10.19 -4.67
CA LEU A 2 21.70 -10.61 -5.01
C LEU A 2 21.66 -10.55 -6.54
N THR A 3 21.78 -11.69 -7.20
CA THR A 3 21.95 -11.81 -8.66
C THR A 3 20.66 -12.04 -9.41
N ASP A 4 19.56 -12.29 -8.70
CA ASP A 4 18.29 -12.59 -9.34
C ASP A 4 17.44 -11.32 -9.37
N GLU A 5 17.09 -10.87 -10.57
CA GLU A 5 16.05 -9.86 -10.73
C GLU A 5 14.80 -10.35 -10.00
N PRO A 6 14.11 -9.49 -9.24
CA PRO A 6 12.96 -9.91 -8.45
C PRO A 6 11.89 -10.46 -9.38
N GLU A 7 11.30 -11.59 -9.01
CA GLU A 7 10.16 -12.18 -9.70
C GLU A 7 9.05 -11.12 -9.80
N VAL A 8 8.72 -10.73 -11.04
CA VAL A 8 7.63 -9.79 -11.33
C VAL A 8 6.45 -10.57 -11.88
N ILE A 9 5.31 -10.46 -11.20
CA ILE A 9 4.05 -11.08 -11.56
C ILE A 9 3.05 -9.97 -11.82
N PHE A 10 2.35 -10.04 -12.96
CA PHE A 10 1.24 -9.15 -13.25
C PHE A 10 -0.09 -9.86 -12.97
N SER A 11 -1.11 -9.08 -12.60
CA SER A 11 -2.48 -9.53 -12.57
C SER A 11 -2.94 -10.02 -13.94
N SER A 12 -4.05 -10.76 -13.99
CA SER A 12 -4.55 -11.35 -15.24
C SER A 12 -4.86 -10.35 -16.35
N ASN A 13 -5.14 -9.09 -15.98
CA ASN A 13 -5.36 -7.97 -16.90
C ASN A 13 -4.15 -7.02 -17.03
N GLY A 14 -3.04 -7.29 -16.35
CA GLY A 14 -1.82 -6.47 -16.40
C GLY A 14 -1.89 -5.16 -15.60
N TYR A 15 -2.98 -4.90 -14.89
CA TYR A 15 -3.19 -3.63 -14.17
C TYR A 15 -2.49 -3.57 -12.82
N ILE A 16 -2.26 -4.70 -12.18
CA ILE A 16 -1.55 -4.77 -10.91
C ILE A 16 -0.22 -5.49 -11.11
N GLU A 17 0.83 -4.92 -10.56
CA GLU A 17 2.16 -5.50 -10.54
C GLU A 17 2.53 -5.91 -9.12
N TYR A 18 3.01 -7.13 -8.97
CA TYR A 18 3.62 -7.67 -7.77
C TYR A 18 5.08 -7.97 -8.06
N GLN A 19 5.98 -7.41 -7.26
CA GLN A 19 7.39 -7.76 -7.28
C GLN A 19 7.73 -8.45 -5.97
N LYS A 20 8.23 -9.68 -6.07
CA LYS A 20 8.60 -10.47 -4.90
C LYS A 20 9.80 -9.85 -4.17
N GLY A 21 9.71 -9.81 -2.84
CA GLY A 21 10.76 -9.36 -1.93
C GLY A 21 11.43 -10.50 -1.18
N ASN A 22 12.38 -10.14 -0.31
CA ASN A 22 13.08 -11.06 0.58
C ASN A 22 13.30 -10.50 2.00
N MET A 23 12.62 -9.41 2.34
CA MET A 23 12.70 -8.76 3.64
C MET A 23 11.29 -8.49 4.19
N PRO A 24 11.14 -8.24 5.51
CA PRO A 24 9.83 -8.01 6.13
C PRO A 24 9.30 -6.59 5.88
N LEU A 25 9.33 -6.14 4.62
CA LEU A 25 8.84 -4.83 4.17
C LEU A 25 8.02 -5.00 2.90
N ILE A 26 6.77 -4.55 2.97
CA ILE A 26 5.84 -4.46 1.85
C ILE A 26 5.62 -2.99 1.56
N VAL A 27 5.82 -2.56 0.32
CA VAL A 27 5.51 -1.22 -0.16
C VAL A 27 4.38 -1.29 -1.17
N CYS A 28 3.28 -0.61 -0.85
CA CYS A 28 2.11 -0.50 -1.70
C CYS A 28 2.09 0.87 -2.39
N ILE A 29 1.77 0.91 -3.69
CA ILE A 29 1.65 2.15 -4.47
C ILE A 29 0.28 2.15 -5.16
N PRO A 30 -0.77 2.62 -4.48
CA PRO A 30 -2.16 2.48 -4.93
C PRO A 30 -2.55 3.52 -6.00
N HIS A 31 -2.00 4.73 -5.96
CA HIS A 31 -2.54 5.89 -6.70
C HIS A 31 -1.55 6.55 -7.68
N GLY A 32 -0.50 5.84 -8.08
CA GLY A 32 0.49 6.34 -9.04
C GLY A 32 0.24 5.96 -10.52
N GLY A 33 -0.73 5.08 -10.79
CA GLY A 33 -0.98 4.47 -12.09
C GLY A 33 -1.38 5.43 -13.21
N ARG A 34 -0.75 5.36 -14.38
CA ARG A 34 -1.05 6.29 -15.49
C ARG A 34 -2.03 5.73 -16.53
N GLN A 35 -2.31 4.43 -16.48
CA GLN A 35 -3.13 3.77 -17.50
C GLN A 35 -4.59 4.24 -17.39
N ARG A 36 -5.14 4.64 -18.55
CA ARG A 36 -6.55 4.98 -18.71
C ARG A 36 -7.09 4.29 -19.97
N PRO A 37 -7.19 2.95 -19.97
CA PRO A 37 -7.73 2.25 -21.12
C PRO A 37 -9.14 2.78 -21.41
N PRO A 38 -9.46 3.14 -22.68
CA PRO A 38 -10.75 3.73 -23.02
C PRO A 38 -11.93 2.79 -22.74
N GLU A 39 -11.70 1.48 -22.81
CA GLU A 39 -12.68 0.42 -22.53
C GLU A 39 -13.00 0.28 -21.04
N VAL A 40 -12.10 0.68 -20.15
CA VAL A 40 -12.34 0.64 -18.70
C VAL A 40 -13.10 1.90 -18.31
N LEU A 41 -14.30 1.75 -17.76
CA LEU A 41 -15.10 2.90 -17.33
C LEU A 41 -14.43 3.64 -16.17
N ASN A 42 -14.71 4.94 -16.05
CA ASN A 42 -14.32 5.67 -14.85
C ASN A 42 -15.20 5.18 -13.67
N ARG A 43 -14.67 5.30 -12.45
CA ARG A 43 -15.48 5.14 -11.23
C ARG A 43 -16.58 6.20 -11.21
N GLU A 44 -17.71 5.87 -10.62
CA GLU A 44 -18.83 6.81 -10.53
C GLU A 44 -18.40 8.07 -9.77
N ASN A 45 -18.50 9.21 -10.45
CA ASN A 45 -18.09 10.50 -9.93
C ASN A 45 -19.20 11.08 -9.06
N SER A 46 -19.24 10.71 -7.78
CA SER A 46 -19.86 11.58 -6.79
C SER A 46 -19.02 12.86 -6.66
N SER A 47 -19.62 13.98 -6.21
CA SER A 47 -18.87 15.22 -5.96
C SER A 47 -17.76 15.08 -4.90
N LYS A 48 -17.71 13.95 -4.18
CA LYS A 48 -16.70 13.64 -3.17
C LYS A 48 -15.63 12.65 -3.67
N THR A 49 -15.75 12.13 -4.88
CA THR A 49 -14.80 11.13 -5.40
C THR A 49 -13.47 11.81 -5.77
N ILE A 50 -12.41 11.50 -5.03
CA ILE A 50 -11.07 11.92 -5.39
C ILE A 50 -10.59 11.04 -6.54
N THR A 51 -10.28 11.66 -7.68
CA THR A 51 -9.87 10.98 -8.90
C THR A 51 -8.45 11.33 -9.33
N LYS A 52 -7.84 12.34 -8.69
CA LYS A 52 -6.45 12.73 -8.95
C LYS A 52 -5.50 11.66 -8.43
N ASN A 53 -4.49 11.36 -9.22
CA ASN A 53 -3.37 10.55 -8.80
C ASN A 53 -2.45 11.27 -7.82
N ASP A 54 -1.68 10.46 -7.13
CA ASP A 54 -0.54 10.87 -6.35
C ASP A 54 0.65 11.05 -7.30
N LEU A 55 1.04 12.29 -7.53
CA LEU A 55 2.11 12.61 -8.48
C LEU A 55 3.45 12.04 -8.01
N TYR A 56 4.23 11.52 -8.96
CA TYR A 56 5.59 10.98 -8.79
C TYR A 56 5.72 9.76 -7.86
N ILE A 57 4.62 9.21 -7.34
CA ILE A 57 4.70 8.21 -6.28
C ILE A 57 5.24 6.86 -6.77
N GLN A 58 5.03 6.51 -8.05
CA GLN A 58 5.65 5.31 -8.64
C GLN A 58 7.17 5.47 -8.74
N GLU A 59 7.65 6.63 -9.14
CA GLU A 59 9.08 6.94 -9.22
C GLU A 59 9.73 6.89 -7.83
N ILE A 60 9.11 7.54 -6.83
CA ILE A 60 9.58 7.50 -5.44
C ILE A 60 9.64 6.07 -4.92
N GLY A 61 8.62 5.25 -5.16
CA GLY A 61 8.63 3.85 -4.73
C GLY A 61 9.71 3.01 -5.43
N LYS A 62 9.96 3.25 -6.72
CA LYS A 62 11.08 2.62 -7.44
C LYS A 62 12.44 3.06 -6.89
N ASP A 63 12.60 4.34 -6.56
CA ASP A 63 13.85 4.85 -6.00
C ASP A 63 14.08 4.35 -4.57
N LEU A 64 13.04 4.29 -3.73
CA LEU A 64 13.07 3.62 -2.43
C LEU A 64 13.55 2.17 -2.57
N LYS A 65 12.98 1.42 -3.51
CA LYS A 65 13.40 0.05 -3.81
C LYS A 65 14.89 -0.01 -4.18
N LYS A 66 15.37 0.88 -5.06
CA LYS A 66 16.80 0.95 -5.46
C LYS A 66 17.71 1.22 -4.26
N GLU A 67 17.33 2.13 -3.37
CA GLU A 67 18.12 2.41 -2.16
C GLU A 67 18.19 1.20 -1.23
N ILE A 68 17.08 0.46 -1.07
CA ILE A 68 17.07 -0.76 -0.24
C ILE A 68 17.93 -1.88 -0.87
N ILE A 69 17.94 -2.01 -2.20
CA ILE A 69 18.80 -2.98 -2.91
C ILE A 69 20.28 -2.75 -2.59
N LYS A 70 20.71 -1.50 -2.39
CA LYS A 70 22.09 -1.20 -1.99
C LYS A 70 22.44 -1.81 -0.63
N LEU A 71 21.44 -1.98 0.25
CA LEU A 71 21.54 -2.66 1.54
C LEU A 71 21.51 -4.20 1.44
N LYS A 72 21.52 -4.75 0.22
CA LYS A 72 21.44 -6.20 -0.05
C LYS A 72 20.13 -6.84 0.42
N SER A 73 19.04 -6.07 0.35
CA SER A 73 17.67 -6.53 0.66
C SER A 73 16.71 -6.05 -0.43
N GLN A 74 15.51 -6.63 -0.47
CA GLN A 74 14.49 -6.35 -1.47
C GLN A 74 13.11 -6.28 -0.79
N PRO A 75 12.43 -5.12 -0.75
CA PRO A 75 11.04 -5.08 -0.31
C PRO A 75 10.15 -5.78 -1.33
N TYR A 76 9.01 -6.28 -0.85
CA TYR A 76 7.89 -6.60 -1.73
C TYR A 76 7.30 -5.29 -2.24
N LEU A 77 6.97 -5.23 -3.53
CA LEU A 77 6.36 -4.04 -4.14
C LEU A 77 5.04 -4.43 -4.81
N ILE A 78 3.96 -3.74 -4.45
CA ILE A 78 2.65 -3.91 -5.09
C ILE A 78 2.22 -2.56 -5.69
N VAL A 79 1.99 -2.54 -7.00
CA VAL A 79 1.72 -1.30 -7.75
C VAL A 79 0.42 -1.44 -8.53
N ASN A 80 -0.47 -0.47 -8.38
CA ASN A 80 -1.59 -0.28 -9.28
C ASN A 80 -1.18 0.62 -10.46
N HIS A 81 -1.34 0.12 -11.69
CA HIS A 81 -1.02 0.85 -12.92
C HIS A 81 -2.20 1.62 -13.49
N LEU A 82 -3.43 1.31 -13.06
CA LEU A 82 -4.61 2.09 -13.44
C LEU A 82 -4.61 3.45 -12.74
N HIS A 83 -5.06 4.46 -13.47
CA HIS A 83 -5.31 5.78 -12.91
C HIS A 83 -6.39 5.71 -11.83
N ARG A 84 -6.26 6.54 -10.78
CA ARG A 84 -7.20 6.58 -9.64
C ARG A 84 -8.65 6.84 -10.07
N SER A 85 -8.85 7.52 -11.20
CA SER A 85 -10.19 7.69 -11.80
C SER A 85 -10.83 6.41 -12.34
N LYS A 86 -10.03 5.37 -12.61
CA LYS A 86 -10.46 4.04 -13.10
C LYS A 86 -10.60 3.04 -11.95
N LEU A 87 -9.63 3.03 -11.04
CA LEU A 87 -9.58 2.11 -9.91
C LEU A 87 -8.93 2.80 -8.72
N ASP A 88 -9.58 2.75 -7.56
CA ASP A 88 -9.04 3.18 -6.28
C ASP A 88 -9.03 1.99 -5.32
N VAL A 89 -7.86 1.35 -5.21
CA VAL A 89 -7.66 0.15 -4.40
C VAL A 89 -7.69 0.40 -2.89
N ASN A 90 -7.69 1.67 -2.47
CA ASN A 90 -7.78 2.09 -1.06
C ASN A 90 -9.22 2.45 -0.63
N HIS A 91 -10.20 2.18 -1.49
CA HIS A 91 -11.61 2.15 -1.14
C HIS A 91 -12.14 0.72 -1.11
N LYS A 92 -13.30 0.53 -0.48
CA LYS A 92 -14.07 -0.73 -0.58
C LYS A 92 -14.32 -1.05 -2.05
N LEU A 93 -14.37 -2.34 -2.40
CA LEU A 93 -14.54 -2.82 -3.77
C LEU A 93 -15.60 -2.02 -4.57
N GLU A 94 -16.80 -1.86 -4.03
CA GLU A 94 -17.92 -1.18 -4.72
C GLU A 94 -17.74 0.34 -4.87
N GLU A 95 -16.89 0.98 -4.05
CA GLU A 95 -16.56 2.41 -4.15
C GLU A 95 -15.29 2.64 -5.01
N GLY A 96 -14.38 1.68 -4.93
CA GLY A 96 -13.07 1.68 -5.56
C GLY A 96 -13.09 1.18 -7.00
N SER A 97 -14.17 0.56 -7.47
CA SER A 97 -14.27 -0.03 -8.81
C SER A 97 -15.70 0.04 -9.33
N SER A 98 -15.87 0.11 -10.65
CA SER A 98 -17.21 0.28 -11.28
C SER A 98 -17.55 -0.79 -12.32
N ALA A 99 -16.58 -1.62 -12.72
CA ALA A 99 -16.75 -2.62 -13.75
C ALA A 99 -16.07 -3.96 -13.35
N PRO A 100 -16.52 -5.11 -13.89
CA PRO A 100 -15.96 -6.43 -13.53
C PRO A 100 -14.43 -6.52 -13.64
N GLU A 101 -13.84 -5.91 -14.66
CA GLU A 101 -12.40 -5.89 -14.87
C GLU A 101 -11.64 -5.09 -13.80
N THR A 102 -12.22 -3.99 -13.32
CA THR A 102 -11.65 -3.20 -12.22
C THR A 102 -11.88 -3.86 -10.86
N LYS A 103 -13.00 -4.58 -10.68
CA LYS A 103 -13.25 -5.41 -9.49
C LYS A 103 -12.20 -6.51 -9.38
N LYS A 104 -11.93 -7.20 -10.49
CA LYS A 104 -10.89 -8.23 -10.56
C LYS A 104 -9.50 -7.65 -10.24
N ALA A 105 -9.15 -6.51 -10.82
CA ALA A 105 -7.89 -5.84 -10.49
C ALA A 105 -7.79 -5.44 -9.01
N TRP A 106 -8.89 -4.96 -8.41
CA TRP A 106 -8.97 -4.68 -6.97
C TRP A 106 -8.68 -5.95 -6.14
N GLU A 107 -9.35 -7.06 -6.46
CA GLU A 107 -9.16 -8.34 -5.78
C GLU A 107 -7.73 -8.85 -5.92
N GLU A 108 -7.16 -8.80 -7.13
CA GLU A 108 -5.78 -9.21 -7.41
C GLU A 108 -4.76 -8.35 -6.65
N TYR A 109 -4.99 -7.04 -6.49
CA TYR A 109 -4.18 -6.16 -5.66
C TYR A 109 -4.14 -6.59 -4.20
N HIS A 110 -5.31 -6.81 -3.60
CA HIS A 110 -5.39 -7.24 -2.19
C HIS A 110 -4.89 -8.68 -1.99
N ASN A 111 -5.06 -9.56 -2.99
CA ASN A 111 -4.50 -10.90 -2.97
C ASN A 111 -2.97 -10.89 -3.03
N PHE A 112 -2.35 -10.00 -3.81
CA PHE A 112 -0.90 -9.84 -3.82
C PHE A 112 -0.33 -9.29 -2.51
N ILE A 113 -1.07 -8.41 -1.82
CA ILE A 113 -0.71 -7.98 -0.46
C ILE A 113 -0.77 -9.17 0.50
N SER A 114 -1.88 -9.92 0.51
CA SER A 114 -2.04 -11.12 1.35
C SER A 114 -0.93 -12.14 1.11
N ARG A 115 -0.59 -12.39 -0.15
CA ARG A 115 0.53 -13.27 -0.54
C ARG A 115 1.87 -12.79 0.00
N ALA A 116 2.16 -11.49 -0.05
CA ALA A 116 3.39 -10.93 0.52
C ALA A 116 3.44 -11.11 2.05
N ILE A 117 2.32 -10.88 2.73
CA ILE A 117 2.19 -11.06 4.18
C ILE A 117 2.44 -12.53 4.56
N GLU A 118 1.84 -13.48 3.83
CA GLU A 118 2.05 -14.92 4.04
C GLU A 118 3.51 -15.33 3.84
N ASP A 119 4.14 -14.89 2.74
CA ASP A 119 5.55 -15.19 2.45
C ASP A 119 6.50 -14.61 3.53
N ILE A 120 6.18 -13.43 4.09
CA ILE A 120 6.93 -12.85 5.20
C ILE A 120 6.72 -13.66 6.49
N LYS A 121 5.49 -14.04 6.81
CA LYS A 121 5.16 -14.80 8.04
C LYS A 121 5.88 -16.15 8.14
N GLU A 122 6.16 -16.78 7.00
CA GLU A 122 6.93 -18.04 6.97
C GLU A 122 8.40 -17.86 7.37
N LYS A 123 8.96 -16.65 7.18
CA LYS A 123 10.42 -16.37 7.28
C LYS A 123 10.77 -15.37 8.38
N HIS A 124 9.82 -14.57 8.81
CA HIS A 124 10.02 -13.45 9.72
C HIS A 124 8.90 -13.38 10.76
N ARG A 125 9.24 -12.95 11.98
CA ARG A 125 8.28 -12.82 13.09
C ARG A 125 7.36 -11.61 12.99
N ARG A 126 7.77 -10.60 12.21
CA ARG A 126 7.09 -9.32 12.06
C ARG A 126 7.19 -8.86 10.62
N ASP A 127 6.22 -8.06 10.20
CA ASP A 127 6.18 -7.38 8.91
C ASP A 127 5.94 -5.89 9.11
N LEU A 128 6.32 -5.09 8.11
CA LEU A 128 5.95 -3.69 7.99
C LEU A 128 5.34 -3.48 6.61
N LEU A 129 4.08 -3.04 6.56
CA LEU A 129 3.41 -2.60 5.34
C LEU A 129 3.39 -1.07 5.31
N ILE A 130 3.89 -0.49 4.23
CA ILE A 130 3.86 0.94 3.96
C ILE A 130 2.95 1.18 2.75
N ASP A 131 1.87 1.91 2.97
CA ASP A 131 1.00 2.40 1.91
C ASP A 131 1.46 3.80 1.47
N LEU A 132 2.12 3.87 0.32
CA LEU A 132 2.89 5.02 -0.11
C LEU A 132 2.05 5.97 -0.97
N HIS A 133 1.83 7.18 -0.45
CA HIS A 133 1.01 8.22 -1.07
C HIS A 133 1.77 9.53 -1.32
N GLY A 134 1.33 10.26 -2.34
CA GLY A 134 1.77 11.62 -2.65
C GLY A 134 0.76 12.66 -2.13
N HIS A 135 1.25 13.79 -1.62
CA HIS A 135 0.39 14.87 -1.11
C HIS A 135 0.80 16.20 -1.74
N GLU A 136 -0.12 16.94 -2.37
CA GLU A 136 0.16 18.14 -3.17
C GLU A 136 0.79 19.31 -2.35
N GLN A 137 0.78 19.26 -1.01
CA GLN A 137 1.06 20.41 -0.14
C GLN A 137 1.85 20.07 1.13
N SER A 138 3.00 19.39 1.03
CA SER A 138 3.90 19.30 2.18
C SER A 138 5.36 19.15 1.78
N GLU A 139 6.22 19.93 2.43
CA GLU A 139 7.68 19.77 2.35
C GLU A 139 8.19 18.63 3.24
N ASN A 140 7.32 18.07 4.09
CA ASN A 140 7.67 17.05 5.07
C ASN A 140 7.10 15.68 4.71
N ILE A 141 7.85 14.63 5.03
CA ILE A 141 7.33 13.27 5.08
C ILE A 141 6.33 13.18 6.23
N LYS A 142 5.14 12.64 5.95
CA LYS A 142 4.08 12.42 6.93
C LYS A 142 3.89 10.92 7.14
N LEU A 143 3.66 10.53 8.38
CA LEU A 143 3.30 9.16 8.75
C LEU A 143 1.84 9.15 9.21
N GLY A 144 1.02 8.39 8.50
CA GLY A 144 -0.40 8.22 8.83
C GLY A 144 -0.58 6.99 9.71
N TYR A 145 -1.16 7.18 10.90
CA TYR A 145 -1.40 6.09 11.85
C TYR A 145 -2.88 5.71 11.97
N THR A 146 -3.74 6.29 11.14
CA THR A 146 -5.21 6.15 11.24
C THR A 146 -5.74 6.60 12.61
N LEU A 147 -5.03 7.54 13.24
CA LEU A 147 -5.43 8.19 14.49
C LEU A 147 -5.68 9.66 14.24
N SER A 148 -6.67 10.21 14.94
CA SER A 148 -6.95 11.65 14.96
C SER A 148 -5.80 12.42 15.62
N LYS A 149 -5.78 13.74 15.38
CA LYS A 149 -4.81 14.62 16.03
C LYS A 149 -4.98 14.59 17.55
N GLU A 150 -6.23 14.54 18.01
CA GLU A 150 -6.58 14.52 19.43
C GLU A 150 -6.07 13.24 20.09
N GLU A 151 -6.19 12.08 19.43
CA GLU A 151 -5.66 10.81 19.92
C GLU A 151 -4.13 10.80 19.98
N LEU A 152 -3.45 11.37 18.97
CA LEU A 152 -1.99 11.50 18.96
C LEU A 152 -1.43 12.44 20.03
N MET A 153 -2.29 13.27 20.64
CA MET A 153 -1.91 14.21 21.71
C MET A 153 -2.18 13.66 23.12
N LEU A 154 -2.76 12.46 23.24
CA LEU A 154 -2.94 11.77 24.51
C LEU A 154 -1.60 11.35 25.12
N SER A 155 -1.56 11.15 26.44
CA SER A 155 -0.36 10.60 27.09
C SER A 155 -0.15 9.12 26.73
N ASP A 156 1.09 8.64 26.86
CA ASP A 156 1.43 7.22 26.64
C ASP A 156 0.49 6.29 27.41
N GLU A 157 0.20 6.60 28.68
CA GLU A 157 -0.70 5.80 29.53
C GLU A 157 -2.12 5.74 28.95
N GLN A 158 -2.63 6.87 28.46
CA GLN A 158 -3.97 6.94 27.87
C GLN A 158 -4.04 6.19 26.53
N ILE A 159 -3.00 6.31 25.70
CA ILE A 159 -2.90 5.57 24.42
C ILE A 159 -2.85 4.07 24.67
N ASN A 160 -1.99 3.63 25.60
CA ASN A 160 -1.76 2.22 25.90
C ASN A 160 -3.01 1.54 26.47
N GLN A 161 -3.82 2.28 27.23
CA GLN A 161 -5.06 1.78 27.83
C GLN A 161 -6.29 1.94 26.93
N SER A 162 -6.21 2.66 25.80
CA SER A 162 -7.36 2.96 24.95
C SER A 162 -7.69 1.81 23.99
N PRO A 163 -8.85 1.13 24.13
CA PRO A 163 -9.24 0.09 23.18
C PRO A 163 -9.50 0.64 21.78
N SER A 164 -9.98 1.89 21.65
CA SER A 164 -10.25 2.49 20.34
C SER A 164 -8.96 2.68 19.55
N VAL A 165 -7.91 3.21 20.20
CA VAL A 165 -6.59 3.39 19.59
C VAL A 165 -5.99 2.04 19.17
N GLN A 166 -6.13 1.00 19.99
CA GLN A 166 -5.67 -0.35 19.63
C GLN A 166 -6.39 -0.91 18.40
N THR A 167 -7.69 -0.63 18.25
CA THR A 167 -8.47 -1.15 17.12
C THR A 167 -8.31 -0.34 15.83
N GLU A 168 -8.15 0.97 15.93
CA GLU A 168 -8.14 1.89 14.78
C GLU A 168 -6.74 2.15 14.23
N SER A 169 -5.71 2.04 15.07
CA SER A 169 -4.32 2.29 14.66
C SER A 169 -3.86 1.35 13.55
N SER A 170 -3.10 1.91 12.59
CA SER A 170 -2.37 1.12 11.60
C SER A 170 -1.17 0.37 12.20
N ILE A 171 -0.78 0.70 13.44
CA ILE A 171 0.24 -0.01 14.22
C ILE A 171 -0.43 -1.08 15.09
N LYS A 172 -0.52 -2.31 14.58
CA LYS A 172 -1.18 -3.42 15.28
C LYS A 172 -0.21 -4.33 16.05
N ASN A 173 1.02 -4.47 15.55
CA ASN A 173 1.94 -5.52 15.99
C ASN A 173 3.19 -5.02 16.74
N LEU A 174 3.29 -3.72 17.07
CA LEU A 174 4.39 -3.23 17.92
C LEU A 174 4.22 -3.60 19.40
N TYR A 175 3.00 -3.95 19.82
CA TYR A 175 2.64 -4.12 21.23
C TYR A 175 2.68 -5.57 21.75
N LEU A 176 2.65 -6.57 20.86
CA LEU A 176 2.22 -7.93 21.24
C LEU A 176 3.32 -8.94 21.55
N TYR A 177 4.60 -8.57 21.48
CA TYR A 177 5.68 -9.50 21.86
C TYR A 177 6.79 -8.77 22.62
N PRO A 178 6.94 -9.00 23.95
CA PRO A 178 8.17 -8.61 24.63
C PRO A 178 9.37 -9.27 23.93
N TYR A 179 10.48 -8.56 23.92
CA TYR A 179 11.78 -9.13 23.55
C TYR A 179 12.09 -10.24 24.56
N GLU A 180 12.02 -11.49 24.11
CA GLU A 180 12.73 -12.62 24.74
C GLU A 180 13.94 -12.98 23.88
#